data_AF-U4TKM0-F1
#
_entry.id   AF-U4TKM0-F1
#
_cell.length_a   1.000
_cell.length_b   1.000
_cell.length_c   1.000
_cell.angle_alpha   90.00
_cell.angle_beta   90.00
_cell.angle_gamma   90.00
#
_symmetry.space_group_name_H-M   'P 1'
#
loop_
_entity.id
_entity.type
_entity.pdbx_description
1 polymer ?
#
loop_
_entity_poly.entity_id
_entity_poly.type
_entity_poly.pdbx_seq_one_letter_code
_entity_poly.pdbx_strand_id
1 'polypeptide(L)'
;MADRITLSKADRLHVWWRSTFIQGSWNYERMQNGGFAYSMIPALKKLYKTKEDRAAALKRHLEFFNTHPYLASPIIGVTLGTRPGQRRTSR
;
A
#
# COMPACT_ATOMS: atom_id res chain seq x y z
N MET A 1 -3.57 -22.50 -10.21
CA MET A 1 -4.16 -21.31 -10.83
C MET A 1 -4.53 -20.34 -9.72
N ALA A 2 -3.76 -19.27 -9.52
CA ALA A 2 -4.00 -18.32 -8.43
C ALA A 2 -5.07 -17.31 -8.87
N ASP A 3 -6.16 -17.24 -8.12
CA ASP A 3 -7.26 -16.30 -8.27
C ASP A 3 -6.74 -14.87 -8.52
N ARG A 4 -7.07 -14.29 -9.68
CA ARG A 4 -6.66 -12.94 -10.08
C ARG A 4 -7.57 -11.94 -9.35
N ILE A 5 -7.25 -11.63 -8.10
CA ILE A 5 -7.92 -10.56 -7.37
C ILE A 5 -7.51 -9.23 -8.02
N THR A 6 -8.38 -8.69 -8.87
CA THR A 6 -8.19 -7.41 -9.54
C THR A 6 -8.78 -6.28 -8.70
N LEU A 7 -7.98 -5.24 -8.43
CA LEU A 7 -8.48 -4.01 -7.80
C LEU A 7 -9.39 -3.25 -8.78
N SER A 8 -10.56 -2.84 -8.31
CA SER A 8 -11.49 -2.02 -9.09
C SER A 8 -10.96 -0.59 -9.26
N LYS A 9 -11.51 0.15 -10.24
CA LYS A 9 -11.26 1.59 -10.39
C LYS A 9 -11.62 2.35 -9.11
N ALA A 10 -12.70 1.96 -8.43
CA ALA A 10 -13.10 2.56 -7.15
C ALA A 10 -12.05 2.35 -6.05
N ASP A 11 -11.42 1.18 -5.99
CA ASP A 11 -10.39 0.89 -4.96
C ASP A 11 -9.15 1.75 -5.18
N ARG A 12 -8.73 1.89 -6.44
CA ARG A 12 -7.60 2.75 -6.80
C ARG A 12 -7.88 4.22 -6.49
N LEU A 13 -9.10 4.68 -6.75
CA LEU A 13 -9.51 6.05 -6.39
C LEU A 13 -9.56 6.24 -4.87
N HIS A 14 -10.01 5.24 -4.13
CA HIS A 14 -10.02 5.24 -2.67
C HIS A 14 -8.62 5.24 -2.05
N VAL A 15 -7.64 4.57 -2.68
CA VAL A 15 -6.23 4.65 -2.28
C VAL A 15 -5.69 6.05 -2.58
N TRP A 16 -5.92 6.55 -3.79
CA TRP A 16 -5.46 7.89 -4.21
C TRP A 16 -6.03 9.01 -3.33
N TRP A 17 -7.30 8.94 -2.97
CA TRP A 17 -7.91 9.91 -2.07
C TRP A 17 -7.30 9.86 -0.66
N ARG A 18 -6.86 8.68 -0.20
CA ARG A 18 -6.24 8.53 1.11
C ARG A 18 -4.76 8.94 1.08
N SER A 19 -4.08 8.85 -0.06
CA SER A 19 -2.68 9.27 -0.18
C SER A 19 -2.48 10.79 -0.12
N THR A 20 -3.53 11.60 -0.33
CA THR A 20 -3.46 13.06 -0.13
C THR A 20 -3.19 13.43 1.34
N PHE A 21 -3.63 12.58 2.27
CA PHE A 21 -3.43 12.74 3.72
C PHE A 21 -2.12 12.14 4.23
N ILE A 22 -1.16 11.82 3.34
CA ILE A 22 0.08 11.14 3.75
C ILE A 22 0.93 11.95 4.74
N GLN A 23 0.87 13.28 4.65
CA GLN A 23 1.55 14.20 5.57
C GLN A 23 0.80 14.40 6.89
N GLY A 24 -0.46 13.99 7.00
CA GLY A 24 -1.28 14.17 8.21
C GLY A 24 -0.86 13.27 9.38
N SER A 25 -0.09 12.21 9.11
CA SER A 25 0.42 11.29 10.14
C SER A 25 1.95 11.29 10.20
N TRP A 26 2.55 12.45 9.93
CA TRP A 26 4.00 12.61 10.00
C TRP A 26 4.50 12.45 11.43
N ASN A 27 5.50 11.60 11.65
CA ASN A 27 6.11 11.38 12.96
C ASN A 27 7.65 11.39 12.86
N TYR A 28 8.34 11.77 13.93
CA TYR A 28 9.81 11.87 13.91
C TYR A 28 10.53 10.51 13.81
N GLU A 29 9.91 9.42 14.26
CA GLU A 29 10.54 8.10 14.29
C GLU A 29 10.52 7.37 12.93
N ARG A 30 9.47 7.60 12.14
CA ARG A 30 9.12 6.82 10.93
C ARG A 30 8.50 7.68 9.81
N MET A 31 8.45 8.99 9.99
CA MET A 31 8.06 10.00 9.00
C MET A 31 6.66 9.78 8.43
N GLN A 32 6.52 9.46 7.15
CA GLN A 32 5.24 9.38 6.43
C GLN A 32 4.63 7.97 6.41
N ASN A 33 5.22 7.02 7.15
CA ASN A 33 4.80 5.62 7.15
C ASN A 33 3.32 5.42 7.52
N GLY A 34 2.80 6.18 8.49
CA GLY A 34 1.42 6.07 8.95
C GLY A 34 0.42 6.44 7.86
N GLY A 35 0.70 7.52 7.13
CA GLY A 35 -0.09 7.94 5.98
C GLY A 35 -0.01 6.94 4.82
N PHE A 36 1.17 6.36 4.59
CA PHE A 36 1.38 5.32 3.58
C PHE A 36 0.57 4.05 3.90
N ALA A 37 0.68 3.55 5.13
CA ALA A 37 -0.08 2.39 5.60
C ALA A 37 -1.60 2.64 5.51
N TYR A 38 -2.07 3.84 5.89
CA TYR A 38 -3.47 4.23 5.78
C TYR A 38 -4.00 4.20 4.35
N SER A 39 -3.21 4.70 3.39
CA SER A 39 -3.57 4.69 1.97
C SER A 39 -3.72 3.26 1.41
N MET A 40 -2.95 2.31 1.94
CA MET A 40 -2.92 0.91 1.49
C MET A 40 -4.05 0.04 2.05
N ILE A 41 -4.70 0.44 3.15
CA ILE A 41 -5.80 -0.31 3.80
C ILE A 41 -6.87 -0.84 2.82
N PRO A 42 -7.49 -0.02 1.94
CA PRO A 42 -8.55 -0.50 1.05
C PRO A 42 -8.06 -1.59 0.08
N ALA A 43 -6.82 -1.50 -0.41
CA ALA A 43 -6.23 -2.50 -1.27
C ALA A 43 -5.88 -3.78 -0.51
N LEU A 44 -5.27 -3.66 0.68
CA LEU A 44 -4.91 -4.81 1.52
C LEU A 44 -6.13 -5.61 1.98
N LYS A 45 -7.26 -4.94 2.27
CA LYS A 45 -8.52 -5.62 2.62
C LYS A 45 -9.04 -6.54 1.51
N LYS A 46 -8.77 -6.22 0.24
CA LYS A 46 -9.16 -7.04 -0.92
C LYS A 46 -8.13 -8.11 -1.26
N LEU A 47 -6.85 -7.78 -1.17
CA LEU A 47 -5.76 -8.70 -1.50
C LEU A 47 -5.61 -9.83 -0.47
N TYR A 48 -5.89 -9.55 0.80
CA TYR A 48 -5.77 -10.49 1.90
C TYR A 48 -7.13 -10.77 2.52
N LYS A 49 -7.51 -12.05 2.63
CA LYS A 49 -8.82 -12.47 3.18
C LYS A 49 -8.79 -12.63 4.70
N THR A 50 -7.67 -13.08 5.27
CA THR A 50 -7.49 -13.31 6.71
C THR A 50 -7.08 -12.02 7.42
N LYS A 51 -7.34 -11.93 8.72
CA LYS A 51 -6.96 -10.77 9.54
C LYS A 51 -5.44 -10.75 9.78
N GLU A 52 -4.87 -11.93 9.90
CA GLU A 52 -3.46 -12.21 10.16
C GLU A 52 -2.60 -11.72 8.99
N ASP A 53 -2.98 -12.07 7.75
CA ASP A 53 -2.22 -11.64 6.57
C ASP A 53 -2.34 -10.13 6.33
N ARG A 54 -3.50 -9.53 6.62
CA ARG A 54 -3.68 -8.07 6.57
C ARG A 54 -2.78 -7.36 7.57
N ALA A 55 -2.71 -7.87 8.81
CA ALA A 55 -1.85 -7.31 9.84
C ALA A 55 -0.37 -7.45 9.46
N ALA A 56 0.05 -8.61 8.95
CA ALA A 56 1.41 -8.83 8.49
C ALA A 56 1.79 -7.90 7.31
N ALA A 57 0.88 -7.70 6.36
CA ALA A 57 1.11 -6.80 5.22
C ALA A 57 1.17 -5.32 5.65
N LEU A 58 0.28 -4.89 6.55
CA LEU A 58 0.33 -3.54 7.13
C LEU A 58 1.63 -3.31 7.89
N LYS A 59 2.11 -4.30 8.65
CA LYS A 59 3.36 -4.20 9.42
C LYS A 59 4.57 -3.98 8.52
N ARG A 60 4.61 -4.57 7.32
CA ARG A 60 5.67 -4.31 6.31
C ARG A 60 5.63 -2.89 5.78
N HIS A 61 4.44 -2.33 5.59
CA HIS A 61 4.26 -0.96 5.12
C HIS A 61 4.32 0.11 6.21
N LEU A 62 4.56 -0.30 7.47
CA LEU A 62 4.86 0.57 8.60
C LEU A 62 6.36 0.81 8.81
N GLU A 63 7.20 0.25 7.94
CA GLU A 63 8.64 0.58 7.91
C GLU A 63 8.87 2.06 7.55
N PHE A 64 10.11 2.51 7.73
CA PHE A 64 10.49 3.90 7.46
C PHE A 64 10.15 4.27 6.00
N PHE A 65 9.34 5.31 5.84
CA PHE A 65 8.96 5.81 4.53
C PHE A 65 9.00 7.34 4.54
N ASN A 66 9.86 7.90 3.71
CA ASN A 66 9.98 9.34 3.53
C ASN A 66 10.17 9.66 2.05
N THR A 67 9.25 10.44 1.49
CA THR A 67 9.35 10.89 0.10
C THR A 67 8.77 12.29 -0.03
N HIS A 68 9.07 12.95 -1.15
CA HIS A 68 8.32 14.15 -1.51
C HIS A 68 6.85 13.76 -1.74
N PRO A 69 5.86 14.48 -1.15
CA PRO A 69 4.44 14.09 -1.22
C PRO A 69 3.90 13.84 -2.63
N TYR A 70 4.39 14.58 -3.64
CA TYR A 70 4.07 14.34 -5.06
C TYR A 70 4.57 12.99 -5.59
N LEU A 71 5.70 12.49 -5.08
CA LEU A 71 6.29 11.22 -5.47
C LEU A 71 5.70 10.03 -4.69
N ALA A 72 5.01 10.26 -3.58
CA ALA A 72 4.35 9.18 -2.84
C ALA A 72 3.27 8.46 -3.69
N SER A 73 2.50 9.21 -4.49
CA SER A 73 1.42 8.67 -5.32
C SER A 73 1.90 7.62 -6.35
N PRO A 74 2.92 7.87 -7.19
CA PRO A 74 3.43 6.85 -8.10
C PRO A 74 4.06 5.65 -7.36
N ILE A 75 4.72 5.86 -6.22
CA ILE A 75 5.31 4.78 -5.42
C ILE A 75 4.23 3.84 -4.87
N ILE A 76 3.12 4.39 -4.37
CA ILE A 76 1.95 3.61 -3.95
C ILE A 76 1.40 2.82 -5.14
N GLY A 77 1.31 3.44 -6.33
CA GLY A 77 0.86 2.78 -7.55
C GLY A 77 1.73 1.57 -7.96
N VAL A 78 3.06 1.74 -7.96
CA VAL A 78 4.02 0.65 -8.24
C VAL A 78 3.93 -0.44 -7.17
N THR A 79 3.78 -0.06 -5.91
CA THR A 79 3.65 -1.00 -4.78
C THR A 79 2.36 -1.83 -4.89
N LEU A 80 1.25 -1.22 -5.34
CA LEU A 80 -0.01 -1.93 -5.61
C LEU A 80 0.06 -2.84 -6.84
N GLY A 81 0.80 -2.42 -7.87
CA GLY A 81 1.04 -3.25 -9.06
C GLY A 81 1.97 -4.43 -8.77
N THR A 82 2.88 -4.28 -7.81
CA THR A 82 3.85 -5.30 -7.43
C THR A 82 3.26 -6.19 -6.33
N ARG A 83 2.66 -7.31 -6.74
CA ARG A 83 2.09 -8.28 -5.80
C ARG A 83 3.17 -8.87 -4.88
N PRO A 84 3.00 -8.86 -3.54
CA PRO A 84 3.90 -9.59 -2.63
C PRO A 84 3.75 -11.09 -2.90
N GLY A 85 4.75 -11.68 -3.57
CA GLY A 85 4.77 -13.08 -3.97
C GLY A 85 5.02 -13.32 -5.46
N GLN A 86 4.92 -12.30 -6.30
CA GLN A 86 5.37 -12.39 -7.69
C GLN A 86 6.86 -12.08 -7.74
N ARG A 87 7.68 -13.01 -7.22
CA ARG A 87 9.04 -13.13 -7.72
C ARG A 87 8.86 -13.23 -9.23
N ARG A 88 9.38 -12.27 -9.98
CA ARG A 88 9.65 -12.48 -11.39
C ARG A 88 10.59 -13.68 -11.42
N THR A 89 10.06 -14.87 -11.62
CA THR A 89 10.81 -15.95 -12.24
C THR A 89 10.96 -15.52 -13.69
N SER A 90 11.74 -14.47 -13.92
CA SER A 90 12.31 -14.23 -15.23
C SER A 90 13.33 -15.34 -15.41
N ARG A 91 13.12 -16.12 -16.46
CA ARG A 91 14.19 -16.80 -17.17
C ARG A 91 15.37 -15.85 -17.39
#